data_AF-A0A3B8IKI2-F1
#
_entry.id   AF-A0A3B8IKI2-F1
#
_cell.length_a   1.000
_cell.length_b   1.000
_cell.length_c   1.000
_cell.angle_alpha   90.00
_cell.angle_beta   90.00
_cell.angle_gamma   90.00
#
_symmetry.space_group_name_H-M   'P 1'
#
loop_
_entity.id
_entity.type
_entity.pdbx_description
1 polymer ?
#
loop_
_entity_poly.entity_id
_entity_poly.type
_entity_poly.pdbx_seq_one_letter_code
_entity_poly.pdbx_strand_id
1 'polypeptide(L)'
;MISGIALSSFATGSATENFVFGTPEVQSIHALTFGPEGVLFLGDSKAARVWALATDDTEAPAEMPTYRMDNVDEVLAAQLGVDANEVAIQDMAINPISKQLYLAVHLGDGKAILLLYKGGQFIPVAMENVRYSEVALENAVAEDATDRRGRSLRVWAISDLSFANDQLMVSGLSNQEFASTFRSIPFPFQTEQQAASLEIFHAAHGRFETYAPIKTFTTAEVNGKAHLIA
;
A
#
# COMPACT_ATOMS: atom_id res chain seq x y z
N MET A 1 9.17 40.03 11.88
CA MET A 1 7.82 39.44 11.79
C MET A 1 7.96 37.96 12.09
N ILE A 2 7.44 37.51 13.22
CA ILE A 2 7.46 36.11 13.62
C ILE A 2 6.28 35.46 12.89
N SER A 3 6.55 34.67 11.86
CA SER A 3 5.52 33.87 11.18
C SER A 3 5.03 32.81 12.16
N GLY A 4 3.78 32.94 12.59
CA GLY A 4 3.11 31.94 13.42
C GLY A 4 2.98 30.64 12.64
N ILE A 5 3.41 29.54 13.27
CA ILE A 5 3.05 28.20 12.85
C ILE A 5 1.55 28.06 13.13
N ALA A 6 0.75 27.92 12.08
CA ALA A 6 -0.63 27.50 12.23
C ALA A 6 -0.62 26.04 12.70
N LEU A 7 -0.96 25.79 13.97
CA LEU A 7 -1.38 24.46 14.39
C LEU A 7 -2.74 24.23 13.75
N SER A 8 -2.79 23.39 12.72
CA SER A 8 -4.03 22.79 12.27
C SER A 8 -4.59 21.98 13.43
N SER A 9 -5.77 22.35 13.92
CA SER A 9 -6.54 21.54 14.86
C SER A 9 -6.94 20.26 14.13
N PHE A 10 -6.30 19.14 14.45
CA PHE A 10 -6.69 17.83 13.92
C PHE A 10 -8.06 17.43 14.48
N ALA A 11 -8.85 16.76 13.64
CA ALA A 11 -10.16 16.25 14.00
C ALA A 11 -10.04 15.28 15.17
N THR A 12 -10.82 15.50 16.23
CA THR A 12 -10.90 14.64 17.43
C THR A 12 -11.78 13.40 17.20
N GLY A 13 -11.97 12.98 15.95
CA GLY A 13 -12.82 11.84 15.55
C GLY A 13 -12.00 10.57 15.34
N SER A 14 -12.65 9.40 15.40
CA SER A 14 -11.98 8.12 15.08
C SER A 14 -11.56 8.11 13.61
N ALA A 15 -10.40 7.54 13.34
CA ALA A 15 -9.89 7.34 11.98
C ALA A 15 -10.84 6.53 11.07
N THR A 16 -11.78 5.80 11.68
CA THR A 16 -12.78 4.95 10.99
C THR A 16 -14.18 5.57 10.95
N GLU A 17 -14.37 6.83 11.36
CA GLU A 17 -15.68 7.48 11.48
C GLU A 17 -16.47 7.48 10.16
N ASN A 18 -15.79 7.66 9.03
CA ASN A 18 -16.40 7.72 7.69
C ASN A 18 -16.41 6.38 6.95
N PHE A 19 -16.13 5.26 7.63
CA PHE A 19 -16.08 3.97 6.98
C PHE A 19 -17.50 3.47 6.70
N VAL A 20 -17.68 2.87 5.53
CA VAL A 20 -18.91 2.19 5.14
C VAL A 20 -18.79 0.69 5.40
N PHE A 21 -19.91 0.03 5.64
CA PHE A 21 -19.99 -1.43 5.69
C PHE A 21 -20.30 -1.99 4.30
N GLY A 22 -19.53 -2.97 3.85
CA GLY A 22 -19.78 -3.65 2.57
C GLY A 22 -18.66 -4.60 2.19
N THR A 23 -18.50 -4.80 0.88
CA THR A 23 -17.47 -5.69 0.32
C THR A 23 -16.59 -4.88 -0.64
N PRO A 24 -15.38 -4.46 -0.25
CA PRO A 24 -14.48 -3.75 -1.15
C PRO A 24 -14.15 -4.65 -2.35
N GLU A 25 -14.30 -4.11 -3.56
CA GLU A 25 -14.02 -4.79 -4.83
C GLU A 25 -12.51 -4.76 -5.15
N VAL A 26 -11.71 -5.32 -4.25
CA VAL A 26 -10.25 -5.39 -4.41
C VAL A 26 -9.90 -6.32 -5.57
N GLN A 27 -9.24 -5.79 -6.59
CA GLN A 27 -8.81 -6.53 -7.78
C GLN A 27 -7.35 -6.98 -7.70
N SER A 28 -6.53 -6.25 -6.94
CA SER A 28 -5.14 -6.56 -6.69
C SER A 28 -4.65 -5.92 -5.39
N ILE A 29 -3.54 -6.42 -4.85
CA ILE A 29 -2.88 -5.84 -3.68
C ILE A 29 -1.38 -5.85 -3.94
N HIS A 30 -0.81 -4.69 -4.28
CA HIS A 30 0.61 -4.53 -4.62
C HIS A 30 1.44 -3.93 -3.48
N ALA A 31 0.78 -3.26 -2.54
CA ALA A 31 1.42 -2.64 -1.38
C ALA A 31 0.47 -2.66 -0.18
N LEU A 32 1.04 -2.77 1.02
CA LEU A 32 0.39 -2.81 2.31
C LEU A 32 1.05 -1.82 3.25
N THR A 33 0.27 -1.05 3.99
CA THR A 33 0.81 -0.29 5.13
C THR A 33 -0.26 -0.09 6.19
N PHE A 34 0.16 0.05 7.45
CA PHE A 34 -0.76 0.32 8.55
C PHE A 34 -0.82 1.81 8.87
N GLY A 35 -2.04 2.27 9.09
CA GLY A 35 -2.36 3.60 9.58
C GLY A 35 -2.70 3.64 11.07
N PRO A 36 -3.37 4.72 11.50
CA PRO A 36 -3.84 4.86 12.88
C PRO A 36 -4.91 3.81 13.18
N GLU A 37 -5.10 3.52 14.47
CA GLU A 37 -6.15 2.61 14.96
C GLU A 37 -6.13 1.19 14.35
N GLY A 38 -5.01 0.76 13.75
CA GLY A 38 -4.90 -0.57 13.12
C GLY A 38 -5.61 -0.68 11.76
N VAL A 39 -5.91 0.47 11.13
CA VAL A 39 -6.40 0.50 9.74
C VAL A 39 -5.31 -0.02 8.80
N LEU A 40 -5.66 -0.98 7.95
CA LEU A 40 -4.76 -1.52 6.93
C LEU A 40 -5.08 -0.88 5.58
N PHE A 41 -4.10 -0.23 4.98
CA PHE A 41 -4.19 0.29 3.62
C PHE A 41 -3.75 -0.76 2.60
N LEU A 42 -4.55 -0.96 1.55
CA LEU A 42 -4.29 -1.87 0.45
C LEU A 42 -4.13 -1.07 -0.85
N GLY A 43 -2.95 -1.19 -1.48
CA GLY A 43 -2.68 -0.58 -2.77
C GLY A 43 -3.17 -1.45 -3.92
N ASP A 44 -4.28 -1.07 -4.55
CA ASP A 44 -4.86 -1.78 -5.69
C ASP A 44 -4.51 -1.11 -7.02
N SER A 45 -3.38 -1.52 -7.59
CA SER A 45 -2.92 -0.99 -8.87
C SER A 45 -3.88 -1.32 -10.02
N LYS A 46 -4.50 -2.51 -10.04
CA LYS A 46 -5.50 -2.87 -11.06
C LYS A 46 -6.73 -1.98 -10.99
N ALA A 47 -7.25 -1.66 -9.81
CA ALA A 47 -8.37 -0.72 -9.65
C ALA A 47 -7.95 0.76 -9.65
N ALA A 48 -6.64 1.06 -9.64
CA ALA A 48 -6.08 2.40 -9.44
C ALA A 48 -6.65 3.09 -8.20
N ARG A 49 -6.66 2.38 -7.07
CA ARG A 49 -7.33 2.79 -5.83
C ARG A 49 -6.53 2.35 -4.62
N VAL A 50 -6.64 3.12 -3.53
CA VAL A 50 -6.26 2.63 -2.20
C VAL A 50 -7.53 2.33 -1.42
N TRP A 51 -7.56 1.16 -0.79
CA TRP A 51 -8.58 0.77 0.17
C TRP A 51 -8.04 0.93 1.58
N ALA A 52 -8.83 1.47 2.51
CA ALA A 52 -8.52 1.50 3.93
C ALA A 52 -9.49 0.58 4.66
N LEU A 53 -8.98 -0.53 5.19
CA LEU A 53 -9.75 -1.57 5.86
C LEU A 53 -9.61 -1.44 7.38
N ALA A 54 -10.72 -1.40 8.10
CA ALA A 54 -10.70 -1.56 9.55
C ALA A 54 -10.52 -3.05 9.84
N THR A 55 -9.35 -3.44 10.34
CA THR A 55 -9.04 -4.84 10.62
C THR A 55 -9.71 -5.34 11.89
N ASP A 56 -10.14 -4.43 12.77
CA ASP A 56 -10.58 -4.67 14.15
C ASP A 56 -9.56 -5.45 15.02
N ASP A 57 -8.36 -5.68 14.48
CA ASP A 57 -7.23 -6.35 15.11
C ASP A 57 -6.46 -5.35 15.99
N THR A 58 -7.11 -5.01 17.11
CA THR A 58 -6.71 -3.92 18.02
C THR A 58 -6.27 -4.43 19.39
N GLU A 59 -6.20 -5.75 19.57
CA GLU A 59 -5.77 -6.38 20.81
C GLU A 59 -4.25 -6.56 20.82
N ALA A 60 -3.57 -5.85 21.72
CA ALA A 60 -2.15 -6.02 21.93
C ALA A 60 -1.86 -7.43 22.47
N PRO A 61 -0.82 -8.12 21.97
CA PRO A 61 -0.54 -9.48 22.38
C PRO A 61 0.07 -9.49 23.79
N ALA A 62 -0.23 -10.54 24.56
CA ALA A 62 0.35 -10.74 25.89
C ALA A 62 1.88 -10.95 25.82
N GLU A 63 2.36 -11.57 24.74
CA GLU A 63 3.77 -11.82 24.47
C GLU A 63 4.10 -11.42 23.02
N MET A 64 5.33 -10.96 22.78
CA MET A 64 5.75 -10.57 21.44
C MET A 64 5.82 -11.81 20.52
N PRO A 65 5.08 -11.82 19.40
CA PRO A 65 5.12 -12.94 18.47
C PRO A 65 6.51 -13.02 17.82
N THR A 66 7.02 -14.24 17.70
CA THR A 66 8.23 -14.53 16.93
C THR A 66 7.83 -15.05 15.56
N TYR A 67 8.34 -14.42 14.51
CA TYR A 67 8.15 -14.85 13.13
C TYR A 67 9.35 -15.68 12.69
N ARG A 68 9.18 -17.00 12.64
CA ARG A 68 10.12 -17.89 11.98
C ARG A 68 9.33 -18.81 11.07
N MET A 69 9.60 -18.72 9.78
CA MET A 69 8.99 -19.56 8.76
C MET A 69 10.06 -19.92 7.75
N ASP A 70 10.23 -21.21 7.52
CA ASP A 70 11.08 -21.74 6.47
C ASP A 70 10.16 -22.12 5.29
N ASN A 71 10.59 -21.90 4.05
CA ASN A 71 9.84 -22.22 2.81
C ASN A 71 8.39 -21.67 2.79
N VAL A 72 8.24 -20.36 3.01
CA VAL A 72 6.91 -19.71 3.11
C VAL A 72 6.04 -19.93 1.87
N ASP A 73 6.64 -19.89 0.69
CA ASP A 73 6.00 -20.16 -0.59
C ASP A 73 5.41 -21.57 -0.66
N GLU A 74 6.16 -22.60 -0.24
CA GLU A 74 5.67 -23.99 -0.18
C GLU A 74 4.53 -24.15 0.83
N VAL A 75 4.64 -23.52 2.01
CA VAL A 75 3.60 -23.56 3.05
C VAL A 75 2.31 -22.90 2.54
N LEU A 76 2.42 -21.72 1.92
CA LEU A 76 1.30 -21.02 1.33
C LEU A 76 0.65 -21.84 0.22
N ALA A 77 1.46 -22.39 -0.69
CA ALA A 77 0.97 -23.19 -1.81
C ALA A 77 0.20 -24.43 -1.35
N ALA A 78 0.76 -25.18 -0.39
CA ALA A 78 0.11 -26.33 0.21
C ALA A 78 -1.21 -25.97 0.88
N GLN A 79 -1.27 -24.82 1.57
CA GLN A 79 -2.48 -24.36 2.24
C GLN A 79 -3.55 -23.86 1.25
N LEU A 80 -3.14 -23.20 0.17
CA LEU A 80 -4.02 -22.65 -0.86
C LEU A 80 -4.43 -23.69 -1.91
N GLY A 81 -3.78 -24.86 -1.93
CA GLY A 81 -4.07 -25.94 -2.88
C GLY A 81 -3.57 -25.67 -4.29
N VAL A 82 -2.45 -24.96 -4.42
CA VAL A 82 -1.81 -24.57 -5.69
C VAL A 82 -0.35 -24.99 -5.70
N ASP A 83 0.33 -24.87 -6.84
CA ASP A 83 1.77 -25.10 -6.92
C ASP A 83 2.56 -23.89 -6.37
N ALA A 84 3.76 -24.14 -5.81
CA ALA A 84 4.58 -23.08 -5.22
C ALA A 84 5.00 -21.99 -6.22
N ASN A 85 5.16 -22.34 -7.49
CA ASN A 85 5.45 -21.38 -8.57
C ASN A 85 4.24 -20.53 -8.97
N GLU A 86 3.03 -20.85 -8.50
CA GLU A 86 1.82 -20.07 -8.67
C GLU A 86 1.59 -19.09 -7.51
N VAL A 87 2.45 -19.09 -6.49
CA VAL A 87 2.35 -18.18 -5.33
C VAL A 87 3.36 -17.06 -5.48
N ALA A 88 2.88 -15.82 -5.50
CA ALA A 88 3.71 -14.63 -5.49
C ALA A 88 3.34 -13.73 -4.30
N ILE A 89 4.17 -13.72 -3.26
CA ILE A 89 4.06 -12.76 -2.15
C ILE A 89 4.40 -11.37 -2.71
N GLN A 90 3.43 -10.46 -2.70
CA GLN A 90 3.61 -9.10 -3.20
C GLN A 90 4.18 -8.19 -2.13
N ASP A 91 3.61 -8.25 -0.92
CA ASP A 91 4.01 -7.40 0.18
C ASP A 91 3.58 -8.00 1.54
N MET A 92 4.13 -7.46 2.62
CA MET A 92 3.77 -7.82 3.98
C MET A 92 3.83 -6.62 4.93
N ALA A 93 2.92 -6.57 5.89
CA ALA A 93 2.86 -5.50 6.88
C ALA A 93 2.54 -6.07 8.27
N ILE A 94 3.15 -5.50 9.31
CA ILE A 94 2.88 -5.87 10.69
C ILE A 94 1.92 -4.83 11.30
N ASN A 95 0.81 -5.29 11.86
CA ASN A 95 -0.11 -4.43 12.58
C ASN A 95 0.61 -3.81 13.80
N PRO A 96 0.66 -2.48 13.93
CA PRO A 96 1.41 -1.82 14.99
C PRO A 96 0.83 -2.07 16.38
N ILE A 97 -0.44 -2.47 16.50
CA ILE A 97 -1.13 -2.72 17.77
C ILE A 97 -1.03 -4.20 18.15
N SER A 98 -1.64 -5.08 17.34
CA SER A 98 -1.70 -6.52 17.62
C SER A 98 -0.39 -7.25 17.36
N LYS A 99 0.55 -6.58 16.68
CA LYS A 99 1.81 -7.12 16.18
C LYS A 99 1.66 -8.26 15.20
N GLN A 100 0.46 -8.60 14.72
CA GLN A 100 0.22 -9.67 13.75
C GLN A 100 0.74 -9.31 12.36
N LEU A 101 1.17 -10.33 11.60
CA LEU A 101 1.68 -10.19 10.24
C LEU A 101 0.56 -10.39 9.22
N TYR A 102 0.44 -9.46 8.28
CA TYR A 102 -0.45 -9.53 7.12
C TYR A 102 0.38 -9.67 5.85
N LEU A 103 -0.07 -10.48 4.91
CA LEU A 103 0.59 -10.75 3.63
C LEU A 103 -0.39 -10.56 2.48
N ALA A 104 0.07 -9.87 1.44
CA ALA A 104 -0.59 -9.82 0.15
C ALA A 104 0.02 -10.90 -0.76
N VAL A 105 -0.80 -11.82 -1.24
CA VAL A 105 -0.39 -12.91 -2.12
C VAL A 105 -1.18 -12.84 -3.41
N HIS A 106 -0.50 -12.90 -4.55
CA HIS A 106 -1.13 -13.10 -5.86
C HIS A 106 -0.91 -14.55 -6.30
N LEU A 107 -1.96 -15.14 -6.84
CA LEU A 107 -1.92 -16.46 -7.45
C LEU A 107 -1.65 -16.39 -8.96
N GLY A 108 -1.23 -17.50 -9.56
CA GLY A 108 -0.94 -17.61 -11.00
C GLY A 108 -2.12 -17.29 -11.91
N ASP A 109 -3.35 -17.43 -11.41
CA ASP A 109 -4.60 -17.03 -12.10
C ASP A 109 -4.90 -15.52 -12.01
N GLY A 110 -4.06 -14.76 -11.30
CA GLY A 110 -4.19 -13.32 -11.09
C GLY A 110 -5.08 -12.91 -9.92
N LYS A 111 -5.58 -13.87 -9.12
CA LYS A 111 -6.33 -13.61 -7.88
C LYS A 111 -5.41 -13.05 -6.80
N ALA A 112 -5.85 -11.99 -6.14
CA ALA A 112 -5.18 -11.45 -4.95
C ALA A 112 -5.87 -11.94 -3.67
N ILE A 113 -5.07 -12.29 -2.67
CA ILE A 113 -5.52 -12.79 -1.36
C ILE A 113 -4.76 -12.02 -0.28
N LEU A 114 -5.50 -11.48 0.69
CA LEU A 114 -4.93 -10.96 1.93
C LEU A 114 -4.95 -12.07 2.99
N LEU A 115 -3.80 -12.36 3.58
CA LEU A 115 -3.62 -13.39 4.59
C LEU A 115 -3.14 -12.77 5.90
N LEU A 116 -3.71 -13.20 7.02
CA LEU A 116 -3.24 -12.94 8.38
C LEU A 116 -2.45 -14.17 8.86
N TYR A 117 -1.20 -13.99 9.26
CA TYR A 117 -0.45 -15.05 9.93
C TYR A 117 -0.67 -14.98 11.45
N LYS A 118 -1.33 -16.00 12.00
CA LYS A 118 -1.65 -16.08 13.43
C LYS A 118 -1.53 -17.53 13.90
N GLY A 119 -0.82 -17.75 15.01
CA GLY A 119 -0.72 -19.08 15.64
C GLY A 119 -0.08 -20.16 14.77
N GLY A 120 0.81 -19.80 13.84
CA GLY A 120 1.48 -20.76 12.96
C GLY A 120 0.74 -21.06 11.65
N GLN A 121 -0.35 -20.36 11.36
CA GLN A 121 -1.19 -20.58 10.18
C GLN A 121 -1.45 -19.27 9.45
N PHE A 122 -1.63 -19.35 8.13
CA PHE A 122 -2.17 -18.25 7.34
C PHE A 122 -3.69 -18.33 7.34
N ILE A 123 -4.37 -17.22 7.58
CA ILE A 123 -5.84 -17.17 7.65
C ILE A 123 -6.28 -16.13 6.63
N PRO A 124 -7.10 -16.48 5.62
CA PRO A 124 -7.66 -15.50 4.71
C PRO A 124 -8.44 -14.42 5.47
N VAL A 125 -8.10 -13.16 5.22
CA VAL A 125 -8.85 -12.02 5.75
C VAL A 125 -10.13 -11.89 4.94
N ALA A 126 -11.28 -11.94 5.61
CA ALA A 126 -12.57 -11.77 4.96
C ALA A 126 -12.68 -10.35 4.40
N MET A 127 -13.19 -10.24 3.17
CA MET A 127 -13.52 -8.96 2.54
C MET A 127 -15.03 -8.72 2.53
N GLU A 128 -15.84 -9.68 2.96
CA GLU A 128 -17.29 -9.55 2.97
C GLU A 128 -17.78 -8.88 4.26
N ASN A 129 -18.70 -7.92 4.14
CA ASN A 129 -19.32 -7.22 5.27
C ASN A 129 -18.31 -6.57 6.24
N VAL A 130 -17.27 -5.97 5.68
CA VAL A 130 -16.21 -5.28 6.43
C VAL A 130 -16.44 -3.77 6.44
N ARG A 131 -15.82 -3.07 7.40
CA ARG A 131 -15.76 -1.61 7.41
C ARG A 131 -14.58 -1.13 6.60
N TYR A 132 -14.82 -0.29 5.61
CA TYR A 132 -13.76 0.27 4.79
C TYR A 132 -14.05 1.69 4.32
N SER A 133 -13.02 2.38 3.86
CA SER A 133 -13.12 3.56 3.01
C SER A 133 -12.15 3.42 1.83
N GLU A 134 -12.24 4.32 0.86
CA GLU A 134 -11.47 4.24 -0.37
C GLU A 134 -11.15 5.60 -0.95
N VAL A 135 -10.12 5.61 -1.81
CA VAL A 135 -9.77 6.77 -2.63
C VAL A 135 -9.21 6.31 -3.98
N ALA A 136 -9.75 6.82 -5.08
CA ALA A 136 -9.21 6.58 -6.42
C ALA A 136 -7.96 7.43 -6.63
N LEU A 137 -6.94 6.89 -7.28
CA LEU A 137 -5.73 7.65 -7.61
C LEU A 137 -6.01 8.66 -8.72
N GLU A 138 -5.67 9.93 -8.48
CA GLU A 138 -5.66 10.91 -9.55
C GLU A 138 -4.58 10.60 -10.58
N ASN A 139 -4.92 10.77 -11.86
CA ASN A 139 -4.00 10.64 -12.98
C ASN A 139 -3.25 9.29 -12.99
N ALA A 140 -3.91 8.21 -12.56
CA ALA A 140 -3.35 6.88 -12.62
C ALA A 140 -2.95 6.52 -14.06
N VAL A 141 -1.89 5.71 -14.19
CA VAL A 141 -1.52 5.15 -15.49
C VAL A 141 -2.71 4.39 -16.10
N ALA A 142 -2.92 4.57 -17.41
CA ALA A 142 -4.05 3.98 -18.11
C ALA A 142 -4.05 2.44 -17.99
N GLU A 143 -5.23 1.84 -17.98
CA GLU A 143 -5.41 0.41 -17.74
C GLU A 143 -4.74 -0.46 -18.81
N ASP A 144 -4.79 -0.01 -20.06
CA ASP A 144 -4.22 -0.65 -21.25
C ASP A 144 -2.79 -0.18 -21.56
N ALA A 145 -2.22 0.70 -20.74
CA ALA A 145 -0.86 1.19 -20.96
C ALA A 145 0.15 0.04 -20.83
N THR A 146 1.05 -0.05 -21.81
CA THR A 146 2.08 -1.08 -21.85
C THR A 146 3.46 -0.46 -22.07
N ASP A 147 4.49 -1.15 -21.59
CA ASP A 147 5.86 -0.80 -21.90
C ASP A 147 6.27 -1.27 -23.31
N ARG A 148 7.52 -0.98 -23.71
CA ARG A 148 8.07 -1.38 -25.02
C ARG A 148 8.08 -2.90 -25.26
N ARG A 149 7.90 -3.71 -24.22
CA ARG A 149 7.86 -5.19 -24.28
C ARG A 149 6.43 -5.72 -24.15
N GLY A 150 5.41 -4.86 -24.18
CA GLY A 150 4.01 -5.24 -24.05
C GLY A 150 3.58 -5.60 -22.63
N ARG A 151 4.40 -5.32 -21.61
CA ARG A 151 4.04 -5.58 -20.22
C ARG A 151 3.15 -4.46 -19.70
N SER A 152 2.09 -4.80 -18.98
CA SER A 152 1.19 -3.80 -18.40
C SER A 152 1.95 -2.86 -17.47
N LEU A 153 1.74 -1.56 -17.65
CA LEU A 153 2.22 -0.53 -16.72
C LEU A 153 1.26 -0.33 -15.55
N ARG A 154 0.01 -0.80 -15.66
CA ARG A 154 -1.02 -0.66 -14.63
C ARG A 154 -0.63 -1.32 -13.31
N VAL A 155 0.15 -2.41 -13.34
CA VAL A 155 0.69 -3.06 -12.13
C VAL A 155 1.56 -2.13 -11.29
N TRP A 156 2.13 -1.09 -11.91
CA TRP A 156 2.96 -0.08 -11.26
C TRP A 156 2.18 1.18 -10.85
N ALA A 157 0.85 1.23 -10.99
CA ALA A 157 0.07 2.39 -10.55
C ALA A 157 0.24 2.68 -9.05
N ILE A 158 0.41 1.61 -8.26
CA ILE A 158 0.84 1.66 -6.86
C ILE A 158 1.99 0.67 -6.71
N SER A 159 3.15 1.15 -6.29
CA SER A 159 4.34 0.34 -6.07
C SER A 159 4.75 0.26 -4.61
N ASP A 160 4.45 1.29 -3.81
CA ASP A 160 4.70 1.29 -2.37
C ASP A 160 3.74 2.26 -1.66
N LEU A 161 3.49 1.99 -0.38
CA LEU A 161 2.65 2.77 0.51
C LEU A 161 3.35 3.02 1.85
N SER A 162 3.21 4.24 2.37
CA SER A 162 3.63 4.55 3.74
C SER A 162 2.69 5.56 4.37
N PHE A 163 2.46 5.44 5.67
CA PHE A 163 1.60 6.36 6.41
C PHE A 163 2.43 7.17 7.40
N ALA A 164 2.35 8.50 7.32
CA ALA A 164 2.99 9.40 8.25
C ALA A 164 2.27 10.75 8.29
N ASN A 165 2.22 11.39 9.47
CA ASN A 165 1.67 12.75 9.64
C ASN A 165 0.26 12.92 9.06
N ASP A 166 -0.64 11.97 9.33
CA ASP A 166 -2.03 11.94 8.84
C ASP A 166 -2.17 11.92 7.31
N GLN A 167 -1.11 11.51 6.63
CA GLN A 167 -1.06 11.39 5.18
C GLN A 167 -0.64 9.97 4.79
N LEU A 168 -1.42 9.40 3.88
CA LEU A 168 -1.00 8.24 3.12
C LEU A 168 -0.15 8.70 1.93
N MET A 169 1.08 8.24 1.91
CA MET A 169 2.03 8.45 0.84
C MET A 169 1.96 7.26 -0.11
N VAL A 170 1.86 7.54 -1.41
CA VAL A 170 1.73 6.53 -2.45
C VAL A 170 2.78 6.78 -3.51
N SER A 171 3.61 5.79 -3.81
CA SER A 171 4.49 5.84 -4.98
C SER A 171 3.92 4.98 -6.11
N GLY A 172 4.18 5.36 -7.35
CA GLY A 172 3.74 4.60 -8.53
C GLY A 172 3.85 5.38 -9.83
N LEU A 173 3.36 4.77 -10.91
CA LEU A 173 3.26 5.39 -12.22
C LEU A 173 1.95 6.17 -12.40
N SER A 174 2.04 7.34 -12.99
CA SER A 174 0.94 8.18 -13.45
C SER A 174 0.87 8.18 -14.99
N ASN A 175 -0.15 8.85 -15.52
CA ASN A 175 -0.31 9.10 -16.95
C ASN A 175 0.48 10.33 -17.46
N GLN A 176 1.37 10.89 -16.65
CA GLN A 176 2.13 12.11 -16.98
C GLN A 176 3.41 11.78 -17.79
N GLU A 177 4.03 12.82 -18.38
CA GLU A 177 5.26 12.70 -19.17
C GLU A 177 6.43 12.12 -18.36
N PHE A 178 6.55 12.52 -17.08
CA PHE A 178 7.36 11.84 -16.09
C PHE A 178 6.45 11.01 -15.20
N ALA A 179 6.29 9.74 -15.56
CA ALA A 179 5.27 8.90 -14.97
C ALA A 179 5.58 8.55 -13.50
N SER A 180 6.83 8.63 -13.04
CA SER A 180 7.16 8.34 -11.63
C SER A 180 6.59 9.43 -10.73
N THR A 181 5.60 9.09 -9.90
CA THR A 181 4.86 10.06 -9.11
C THR A 181 4.74 9.61 -7.66
N PHE A 182 5.02 10.54 -6.75
CA PHE A 182 4.60 10.48 -5.36
C PHE A 182 3.28 11.21 -5.19
N ARG A 183 2.34 10.59 -4.48
CA ARG A 183 1.10 11.21 -4.03
C ARG A 183 1.08 11.26 -2.51
N SER A 184 0.56 12.35 -1.97
CA SER A 184 0.20 12.47 -0.56
C SER A 184 -1.31 12.67 -0.48
N ILE A 185 -1.98 11.77 0.23
CA ILE A 185 -3.43 11.71 0.36
C ILE A 185 -3.76 11.87 1.85
N PRO A 186 -4.49 12.92 2.26
CA PRO A 186 -4.95 13.05 3.64
C PRO A 186 -5.79 11.85 4.08
N PHE A 187 -5.65 11.44 5.34
CA PHE A 187 -6.50 10.41 5.96
C PHE A 187 -7.14 10.95 7.24
N PRO A 188 -8.45 10.70 7.52
CA PRO A 188 -9.45 10.01 6.69
C PRO A 188 -9.57 10.56 5.27
N PHE A 189 -9.84 9.69 4.29
CA PHE A 189 -9.72 10.05 2.87
C PHE A 189 -10.60 11.25 2.50
N GLN A 190 -10.00 12.16 1.74
CA GLN A 190 -10.63 13.33 1.13
C GLN A 190 -10.38 13.31 -0.38
N THR A 191 -11.07 14.19 -1.11
CA THR A 191 -10.93 14.27 -2.57
C THR A 191 -9.58 14.84 -3.01
N GLU A 192 -8.97 15.73 -2.21
CA GLU A 192 -7.73 16.40 -2.58
C GLU A 192 -6.50 15.49 -2.46
N GLN A 193 -5.70 15.42 -3.53
CA GLN A 193 -4.40 14.73 -3.55
C GLN A 193 -3.31 15.69 -3.96
N GLN A 194 -2.20 15.69 -3.23
CA GLN A 194 -0.99 16.38 -3.67
C GLN A 194 -0.11 15.39 -4.41
N ALA A 195 0.47 15.80 -5.53
CA ALA A 195 1.35 14.94 -6.32
C ALA A 195 2.64 15.67 -6.71
N ALA A 196 3.74 14.93 -6.72
CA ALA A 196 5.03 15.37 -7.23
C ALA A 196 5.60 14.31 -8.16
N SER A 197 6.05 14.71 -9.34
CA SER A 197 6.68 13.81 -10.32
C SER A 197 8.19 13.87 -10.18
N LEU A 198 8.83 12.71 -10.29
CA LEU A 198 10.28 12.55 -10.19
C LEU A 198 10.90 12.39 -11.58
N GLU A 199 11.88 13.25 -11.88
CA GLU A 199 12.70 13.14 -13.07
C GLU A 199 13.95 12.31 -12.77
N ILE A 200 14.01 11.10 -13.32
CA ILE A 200 15.14 10.20 -13.10
C ILE A 200 16.08 10.31 -14.30
N PHE A 201 17.33 10.72 -14.10
CA PHE A 201 18.34 10.75 -15.17
C PHE A 201 19.30 9.58 -15.08
N HIS A 202 19.43 8.80 -16.15
CA HIS A 202 20.33 7.66 -16.20
C HIS A 202 21.58 8.01 -17.01
N ALA A 203 22.68 8.24 -16.27
CA ALA A 203 23.94 8.75 -16.83
C ALA A 203 24.57 7.83 -17.88
N ALA A 204 24.38 6.50 -17.78
CA ALA A 204 24.98 5.51 -18.68
C ALA A 204 24.56 5.66 -20.15
N HIS A 205 23.38 6.20 -20.41
CA HIS A 205 22.91 6.50 -21.76
C HIS A 205 22.44 7.96 -21.95
N GLY A 206 22.72 8.82 -20.96
CA GLY A 206 22.49 10.26 -21.04
C GLY A 206 21.04 10.66 -21.30
N ARG A 207 20.07 9.94 -20.73
CA ARG A 207 18.63 10.20 -20.95
C ARG A 207 17.86 10.18 -19.64
N PHE A 208 16.75 10.91 -19.63
CA PHE A 208 15.72 10.78 -18.61
C PHE A 208 14.96 9.46 -18.78
N GLU A 209 14.70 8.81 -17.66
CA GLU A 209 13.86 7.62 -17.52
C GLU A 209 12.45 8.08 -17.15
N THR A 210 11.59 8.19 -18.16
CA THR A 210 10.23 8.73 -18.00
C THR A 210 9.22 7.72 -17.45
N TYR A 211 9.60 6.43 -17.36
CA TYR A 211 8.73 5.32 -16.94
C TYR A 211 9.35 4.42 -15.87
N ALA A 212 10.33 4.92 -15.10
CA ALA A 212 10.94 4.17 -14.01
C ALA A 212 10.11 4.34 -12.72
N PRO A 213 9.40 3.29 -12.24
CA PRO A 213 8.64 3.39 -11.00
C PRO A 213 9.59 3.48 -9.81
N ILE A 214 9.27 4.36 -8.86
CA ILE A 214 9.80 4.27 -7.49
C ILE A 214 9.26 2.97 -6.88
N LYS A 215 10.13 2.02 -6.54
CA LYS A 215 9.69 0.70 -6.06
C LYS A 215 9.50 0.62 -4.57
N THR A 216 10.24 1.43 -3.83
CA THR A 216 10.14 1.50 -2.37
C THR A 216 10.56 2.88 -1.93
N PHE A 217 10.03 3.33 -0.79
CA PHE A 217 10.48 4.54 -0.14
C PHE A 217 10.31 4.44 1.37
N THR A 218 10.93 5.36 2.09
CA THR A 218 10.72 5.53 3.52
C THR A 218 10.69 7.00 3.89
N THR A 219 10.08 7.30 5.03
CA THR A 219 10.14 8.61 5.66
C THR A 219 11.25 8.62 6.69
N ALA A 220 12.14 9.59 6.62
CA ALA A 220 13.20 9.76 7.60
C ALA A 220 13.34 11.22 8.01
N GLU A 221 13.75 11.44 9.26
CA GLU A 221 14.20 12.75 9.69
C GLU A 221 15.70 12.88 9.44
N VAL A 222 16.08 13.87 8.63
CA VAL A 222 17.49 14.19 8.37
C VAL A 222 17.71 15.65 8.76
N ASN A 223 18.60 15.88 9.74
CA ASN A 223 18.92 17.21 10.27
C ASN A 223 17.68 18.00 10.73
N GLY A 224 16.73 17.35 11.41
CA GLY A 224 15.53 18.02 11.94
C GLY A 224 14.43 18.27 10.91
N LYS A 225 14.55 17.71 9.70
CA LYS A 225 13.56 17.86 8.62
C LYS A 225 13.05 16.51 8.17
N ALA A 226 11.75 16.41 7.95
CA ALA A 226 11.13 15.23 7.35
C ALA A 226 11.52 15.14 5.87
N HIS A 227 11.94 13.96 5.45
CA HIS A 227 12.31 13.64 4.08
C HIS A 227 11.66 12.34 3.64
N LEU A 228 11.33 12.28 2.35
CA LEU A 228 11.10 11.04 1.63
C LEU A 228 12.43 10.57 1.03
N ILE A 229 12.76 9.30 1.24
CA ILE A 229 13.96 8.66 0.69
C ILE A 229 13.50 7.47 -0.15
N ALA A 230 13.92 7.43 -1.42
CA ALA A 230 13.58 6.42 -2.42
C ALA A 230 14.79 6.02 -3.25
#